data_AF-A0A2G9TSK6-F1
#
_entry.id   AF-A0A2G9TSK6-F1
#
_cell.length_a   1.000
_cell.length_b   1.000
_cell.length_c   1.000
_cell.angle_alpha   90.00
_cell.angle_beta   90.00
_cell.angle_gamma   90.00
#
_symmetry.space_group_name_H-M   'P 1'
#
loop_
_entity.id
_entity.type
_entity.pdbx_description
1 polymer ?
#
loop_
_entity_poly.entity_id
_entity_poly.type
_entity_poly.pdbx_seq_one_letter_code
_entity_poly.pdbx_strand_id
1 'polypeptide(L)'
;MENKQDIRIALLSWQRPVVGGAAEKEQGIQSCNNLGFSAAASDERLLNFDACKEDVHRLCNKEGIDLKSDLSILECLQDAGQTEAATLTRQCEDLVWQYKVKLTQDERFTNAAKGYCKDEIAKIPGMQKCTEMTKPGYALSCMLDFTPNVTATSQCHAFLQRTGVLAFGDFRLVGPFVEQCGATLTRVGCGTLTPHKAHEGVIVPHTQGMALECLINYVVKHGKEQSDPLQMLDPGCRHEVMRLVEMQTEDFHLDRPLFFACRQDRERYCKEVVAGKGKIFECLMMNRNDQFMEPECARLLGERAYMMGRNYRMAHPLVKACANEMKEYKCEPQDELESAAHYHLTWILLCLENGAHNAKEIDKWCSPRGDIEPKGLTLHCLMEHASATDKTKQVGPQCMQALKDVVKVADIGSNYKVDKVLYGSCRTLIDGACARETGSESETLTCLMRHVDSSDMTPMCEQRLLEVQYFMARDWTLDPQLYEACHDEAVR
;
A
#
# COMPACT_ATOMS: atom_id res chain seq x y z
N MET A 1 8.80 -32.40 22.87
CA MET A 1 9.04 -32.63 21.44
C MET A 1 7.73 -33.09 20.82
N GLU A 2 6.86 -32.14 20.47
CA GLU A 2 5.69 -32.25 19.58
C GLU A 2 5.07 -30.83 19.54
N ASN A 3 4.39 -30.50 18.44
CA ASN A 3 3.78 -29.19 18.13
C ASN A 3 4.62 -28.08 17.47
N LYS A 4 5.49 -28.46 16.52
CA LYS A 4 5.89 -27.57 15.39
C LYS A 4 5.02 -27.75 14.13
N GLN A 5 3.83 -28.36 14.25
CA GLN A 5 3.01 -28.77 13.10
C GLN A 5 1.67 -28.00 12.95
N ASP A 6 1.22 -27.25 13.96
CA ASP A 6 -0.10 -26.61 13.93
C ASP A 6 -0.15 -25.21 13.30
N ILE A 7 0.99 -24.57 13.02
CA ILE A 7 1.03 -23.27 12.30
C ILE A 7 0.98 -23.45 10.77
N ARG A 8 1.19 -24.68 10.26
CA ARG A 8 1.05 -24.99 8.81
C ARG A 8 -0.38 -25.27 8.35
N ILE A 9 -1.35 -25.33 9.26
CA ILE A 9 -2.72 -25.76 8.94
C ILE A 9 -3.65 -24.58 8.58
N ALA A 10 -3.35 -23.34 9.00
CA ALA A 10 -4.18 -22.17 8.66
C ALA A 10 -4.03 -21.68 7.19
N LEU A 11 -2.98 -22.10 6.47
CA LEU A 11 -2.73 -21.72 5.07
C LEU A 11 -3.19 -22.77 4.04
N LEU A 12 -3.82 -23.87 4.45
CA LEU A 12 -4.21 -24.98 3.56
C LEU A 12 -5.74 -25.23 3.47
N SER A 13 -6.59 -24.38 4.04
CA SER A 13 -8.06 -24.58 4.02
C SER A 13 -8.80 -23.95 2.82
N TRP A 14 -8.11 -23.40 1.82
CA TRP A 14 -8.72 -22.85 0.59
C TRP A 14 -8.63 -23.83 -0.60
N GLN A 15 -8.97 -25.11 -0.40
CA GLN A 15 -9.20 -26.06 -1.50
C GLN A 15 -10.70 -26.28 -1.76
N ARG A 16 -11.09 -25.84 -2.98
CA ARG A 16 -12.30 -26.10 -3.79
C ARG A 16 -13.36 -27.10 -3.29
N PRO A 17 -14.65 -26.86 -3.58
CA PRO A 17 -15.57 -27.92 -3.99
C PRO A 17 -15.53 -28.13 -5.51
N VAL A 18 -15.39 -29.39 -5.92
CA VAL A 18 -15.63 -29.91 -7.28
C VAL A 18 -17.03 -30.52 -7.31
N VAL A 19 -17.98 -29.91 -8.03
CA VAL A 19 -19.16 -30.48 -8.73
C VAL A 19 -19.68 -29.31 -9.60
N GLY A 20 -20.08 -29.38 -10.87
CA GLY A 20 -20.41 -30.40 -11.85
C GLY A 20 -20.86 -29.64 -13.11
N GLY A 21 -20.67 -30.21 -14.30
CA GLY A 21 -20.74 -29.49 -15.57
C GLY A 21 -22.09 -28.84 -15.89
N ALA A 22 -22.01 -27.59 -16.37
CA ALA A 22 -22.99 -26.99 -17.26
C ALA A 22 -22.21 -26.38 -18.43
N ALA A 23 -22.46 -26.91 -19.63
CA ALA A 23 -21.96 -26.36 -20.88
C ALA A 23 -22.70 -25.05 -21.16
N GLU A 24 -22.03 -23.91 -20.97
CA GLU A 24 -22.50 -22.63 -21.49
C GLU A 24 -21.73 -22.27 -22.76
N LYS A 25 -22.51 -21.97 -23.78
CA LYS A 25 -22.14 -21.79 -25.17
C LYS A 25 -21.19 -20.61 -25.34
N GLU A 26 -20.14 -20.84 -26.12
CA GLU A 26 -19.39 -19.80 -26.82
C GLU A 26 -20.35 -18.89 -27.61
N GLN A 27 -20.43 -17.63 -27.22
CA GLN A 27 -20.95 -16.56 -28.07
C GLN A 27 -19.94 -15.40 -28.07
N GLY A 28 -19.13 -15.39 -29.12
CA GLY A 28 -18.68 -14.18 -29.82
C GLY A 28 -17.82 -13.19 -29.05
N ILE A 29 -16.52 -13.47 -28.91
CA ILE A 29 -15.52 -12.41 -28.75
C ILE A 29 -15.39 -11.70 -30.10
N GLN A 30 -16.09 -10.58 -30.24
CA GLN A 30 -16.01 -9.72 -31.41
C GLN A 30 -14.73 -8.87 -31.28
N SER A 31 -13.67 -9.35 -31.95
CA SER A 31 -12.44 -8.67 -32.36
C SER A 31 -12.36 -7.16 -32.05
N CYS A 32 -11.60 -6.78 -31.02
CA CYS A 32 -11.20 -5.40 -30.73
C CYS A 32 -10.02 -4.96 -31.63
N ASN A 33 -10.13 -5.12 -32.95
CA ASN A 33 -9.16 -4.63 -33.92
C ASN A 33 -9.65 -3.33 -34.58
N ASN A 34 -9.74 -2.24 -33.81
CA ASN A 34 -9.83 -0.87 -34.34
C ASN A 34 -9.67 0.16 -33.20
N LEU A 35 -8.42 0.39 -32.76
CA LEU A 35 -8.07 1.53 -31.91
C LEU A 35 -7.17 2.47 -32.70
N GLY A 36 -7.78 3.26 -33.58
CA GLY A 36 -7.11 4.33 -34.32
C GLY A 36 -6.98 5.58 -33.46
N PHE A 37 -5.76 5.94 -33.10
CA PHE A 37 -5.40 7.26 -32.58
C PHE A 37 -5.46 8.24 -33.76
N SER A 38 -6.48 9.12 -33.81
CA SER A 38 -6.57 10.18 -34.83
C SER A 38 -5.99 11.47 -34.26
N ALA A 39 -4.69 11.68 -34.46
CA ALA A 39 -4.00 12.91 -34.15
C ALA A 39 -4.11 13.89 -35.33
N ALA A 40 -4.63 15.09 -35.10
CA ALA A 40 -4.35 16.26 -35.93
C ALA A 40 -4.42 17.47 -34.99
N ALA A 41 -3.38 18.29 -34.80
CA ALA A 41 -2.43 18.79 -35.79
C ALA A 41 -0.95 18.60 -35.38
N SER A 42 -0.13 18.28 -36.39
CA SER A 42 1.27 17.77 -36.39
C SER A 42 1.35 16.23 -36.40
N ASP A 43 0.93 15.66 -37.53
CA ASP A 43 0.62 14.25 -37.80
C ASP A 43 1.86 13.41 -38.17
N GLU A 44 2.88 13.40 -37.31
CA GLU A 44 4.04 12.51 -37.48
C GLU A 44 4.04 11.41 -36.42
N ARG A 45 3.71 10.19 -36.87
CA ARG A 45 3.75 8.97 -36.05
C ARG A 45 5.20 8.62 -35.71
N LEU A 46 5.41 7.90 -34.61
CA LEU A 46 6.76 7.51 -34.16
C LEU A 46 7.52 6.73 -35.25
N LEU A 47 6.82 5.89 -36.01
CA LEU A 47 7.36 5.12 -37.14
C LEU A 47 7.73 5.95 -38.38
N ASN A 48 7.20 7.17 -38.51
CA ASN A 48 7.48 8.03 -39.65
C ASN A 48 8.85 8.72 -39.50
N PHE A 49 9.41 8.74 -38.29
CA PHE A 49 10.74 9.29 -38.04
C PHE A 49 11.82 8.27 -38.37
N ASP A 50 12.66 8.59 -39.36
CA ASP A 50 13.79 7.75 -39.76
C ASP A 50 14.72 7.43 -38.57
N ALA A 51 14.84 8.37 -37.62
CA ALA A 51 15.65 8.22 -36.41
C ALA A 51 15.28 7.00 -35.54
N CYS A 52 14.02 6.53 -35.57
CA CYS A 52 13.52 5.50 -34.66
C CYS A 52 12.94 4.28 -35.39
N LYS A 53 12.76 4.39 -36.71
CA LYS A 53 12.19 3.35 -37.57
C LYS A 53 12.95 2.02 -37.50
N GLU A 54 14.28 2.05 -37.57
CA GLU A 54 15.10 0.83 -37.51
C GLU A 54 15.00 0.13 -36.15
N ASP A 55 15.06 0.89 -35.06
CA ASP A 55 14.91 0.38 -33.70
C ASP A 55 13.53 -0.23 -33.46
N VAL A 56 12.46 0.42 -33.92
CA VAL A 56 11.09 -0.11 -33.84
C VAL A 56 10.96 -1.42 -34.62
N HIS A 57 11.47 -1.47 -35.85
CA HIS A 57 11.43 -2.72 -36.64
C HIS A 57 12.25 -3.84 -35.99
N ARG A 58 13.40 -3.53 -35.42
CA ARG A 58 14.29 -4.51 -34.77
C ARG A 58 13.69 -5.06 -33.47
N LEU A 59 13.06 -4.22 -32.66
CA LEU A 59 12.63 -4.57 -31.31
C LEU A 59 11.16 -5.01 -31.22
N CYS A 60 10.29 -4.38 -32.02
CA CYS A 60 8.84 -4.43 -31.88
C CYS A 60 8.10 -5.11 -33.04
N ASN A 61 8.78 -5.52 -34.11
CA ASN A 61 8.16 -6.30 -35.17
C ASN A 61 7.98 -7.77 -34.76
N LYS A 62 7.04 -8.02 -33.85
CA LYS A 62 6.72 -9.34 -33.28
C LYS A 62 5.21 -9.55 -33.24
N GLU A 63 4.77 -10.81 -33.17
CA GLU A 63 3.35 -11.13 -32.99
C GLU A 63 2.82 -10.50 -31.69
N GLY A 64 1.62 -9.90 -31.77
CA GLY A 64 0.95 -9.25 -30.63
C GLY A 64 1.19 -7.74 -30.48
N ILE A 65 2.06 -7.12 -31.29
CA ILE A 65 2.33 -5.68 -31.23
C ILE A 65 1.68 -4.97 -32.42
N ASP A 66 0.78 -4.01 -32.15
CA ASP A 66 0.19 -3.17 -33.20
C ASP A 66 1.08 -1.98 -33.55
N LEU A 67 1.88 -2.14 -34.58
CA LEU A 67 2.74 -1.06 -35.12
C LEU A 67 1.94 0.13 -35.70
N LYS A 68 0.61 0.09 -35.79
CA LYS A 68 -0.19 1.26 -36.20
C LYS A 68 -0.44 2.24 -35.06
N SER A 69 -0.20 1.81 -33.81
CA SER A 69 -0.45 2.59 -32.61
C SER A 69 0.87 3.05 -31.99
N ASP A 70 1.10 4.37 -31.93
CA ASP A 70 2.27 4.94 -31.25
C ASP A 70 2.37 4.49 -29.79
N LEU A 71 1.22 4.32 -29.11
CA LEU A 71 1.15 3.83 -27.74
C LEU A 71 1.69 2.39 -27.63
N SER A 72 1.29 1.50 -28.54
CA SER A 72 1.79 0.12 -28.57
C SER A 72 3.28 0.03 -28.90
N ILE A 73 3.77 0.94 -29.76
CA ILE A 73 5.20 1.03 -30.07
C ILE A 73 5.98 1.49 -28.84
N LEU A 74 5.50 2.55 -28.15
CA LEU A 74 6.15 3.08 -26.96
C LEU A 74 6.23 2.04 -25.84
N GLU A 75 5.14 1.31 -25.59
CA GLU A 75 5.12 0.20 -24.62
C GLU A 75 6.17 -0.88 -24.96
N CYS A 76 6.24 -1.28 -26.22
CA CYS A 76 7.23 -2.25 -26.66
C CYS A 76 8.67 -1.74 -26.52
N LEU A 77 8.96 -0.51 -26.97
CA LEU A 77 10.31 0.07 -26.90
C LEU A 77 10.76 0.22 -25.45
N GLN A 78 9.85 0.59 -24.56
CA GLN A 78 10.12 0.59 -23.12
C GLN A 78 10.51 -0.81 -22.65
N ASP A 79 9.76 -1.86 -23.01
CA ASP A 79 9.95 -3.26 -22.56
C ASP A 79 11.17 -3.97 -23.15
N ALA A 80 11.73 -3.40 -24.22
CA ALA A 80 12.87 -3.95 -24.93
C ALA A 80 14.14 -4.07 -24.05
N GLY A 81 14.30 -3.23 -23.03
CA GLY A 81 15.45 -3.30 -22.12
C GLY A 81 15.30 -2.46 -20.86
N GLN A 82 16.16 -2.71 -19.87
CA GLN A 82 16.11 -2.07 -18.55
C GLN A 82 16.22 -0.54 -18.62
N THR A 83 16.88 -0.02 -19.66
CA THR A 83 16.84 1.39 -20.01
C THR A 83 16.73 1.51 -21.52
N GLU A 84 16.08 2.56 -21.99
CA GLU A 84 16.01 2.89 -23.43
C GLU A 84 17.39 3.19 -23.99
N ALA A 85 18.28 3.82 -23.22
CA ALA A 85 19.68 4.03 -23.60
C ALA A 85 20.46 2.71 -23.82
N ALA A 86 20.03 1.61 -23.20
CA ALA A 86 20.67 0.30 -23.37
C ALA A 86 20.27 -0.39 -24.68
N THR A 87 19.13 -0.02 -25.27
CA THR A 87 18.55 -0.75 -26.41
C THR A 87 18.28 0.11 -27.63
N LEU A 88 18.00 1.40 -27.48
CA LEU A 88 17.71 2.34 -28.54
C LEU A 88 18.97 3.09 -28.97
N THR A 89 18.99 3.51 -30.23
CA THR A 89 19.95 4.51 -30.68
C THR A 89 19.68 5.85 -30.00
N ARG A 90 20.72 6.66 -29.76
CA ARG A 90 20.59 7.97 -29.11
C ARG A 90 19.54 8.87 -29.76
N GLN A 91 19.41 8.82 -31.08
CA GLN A 91 18.42 9.64 -31.81
C GLN A 91 16.98 9.15 -31.60
N CYS A 92 16.75 7.83 -31.56
CA CYS A 92 15.45 7.25 -31.23
C CYS A 92 15.10 7.45 -29.76
N GLU A 93 16.08 7.30 -28.86
CA GLU A 93 15.95 7.60 -27.43
C GLU A 93 15.48 9.05 -27.20
N ASP A 94 16.18 10.03 -27.77
CA ASP A 94 15.84 11.45 -27.65
C ASP A 94 14.42 11.74 -28.18
N LEU A 95 14.01 11.08 -29.27
CA LEU A 95 12.69 11.23 -29.86
C LEU A 95 11.59 10.61 -28.97
N VAL A 96 11.80 9.39 -28.49
CA VAL A 96 10.88 8.69 -27.58
C VAL A 96 10.69 9.51 -26.31
N TRP A 97 11.77 10.06 -25.76
CA TRP A 97 11.73 10.96 -24.61
C TRP A 97 10.84 12.18 -24.88
N GLN A 98 11.06 12.89 -25.99
CA GLN A 98 10.24 14.04 -26.35
C GLN A 98 8.76 13.67 -26.49
N TYR A 99 8.47 12.48 -27.02
CA TYR A 99 7.10 11.98 -27.15
C TYR A 99 6.44 11.74 -25.79
N LYS A 100 7.13 11.10 -24.85
CA LYS A 100 6.63 10.87 -23.47
C LYS A 100 6.43 12.17 -22.70
N VAL A 101 7.37 13.10 -22.82
CA VAL A 101 7.25 14.43 -22.22
C VAL A 101 6.02 15.14 -22.79
N LYS A 102 5.86 15.20 -24.11
CA LYS A 102 4.65 15.78 -24.73
C LYS A 102 3.36 15.08 -24.31
N LEU A 103 3.38 13.77 -24.13
CA LEU A 103 2.22 13.02 -23.66
C LEU A 103 1.81 13.42 -22.24
N THR A 104 2.78 13.73 -21.37
CA THR A 104 2.54 14.04 -19.95
C THR A 104 2.38 15.53 -19.67
N GLN A 105 2.84 16.41 -20.56
CA GLN A 105 2.88 17.85 -20.31
C GLN A 105 1.68 18.65 -20.88
N ASP A 106 0.69 18.05 -21.55
CA ASP A 106 -0.07 18.82 -22.55
C ASP A 106 -1.61 18.64 -22.55
N GLU A 107 -2.30 19.61 -23.16
CA GLU A 107 -3.73 19.59 -23.54
C GLU A 107 -4.10 18.32 -24.30
N ARG A 108 -3.12 17.67 -24.95
CA ARG A 108 -3.30 16.40 -25.66
C ARG A 108 -3.79 15.29 -24.74
N PHE A 109 -3.20 15.15 -23.54
CA PHE A 109 -3.68 14.16 -22.58
C PHE A 109 -5.10 14.48 -22.14
N THR A 110 -5.38 15.73 -21.77
CA THR A 110 -6.72 16.11 -21.29
C THR A 110 -7.77 16.01 -22.40
N ASN A 111 -7.42 16.29 -23.66
CA ASN A 111 -8.29 16.10 -24.82
C ASN A 111 -8.53 14.61 -25.10
N ALA A 112 -7.49 13.78 -25.04
CA ALA A 112 -7.62 12.33 -25.16
C ALA A 112 -8.48 11.75 -24.03
N ALA A 113 -8.23 12.17 -22.78
CA ALA A 113 -9.02 11.79 -21.62
C ALA A 113 -10.49 12.19 -21.77
N LYS A 114 -10.80 13.39 -22.25
CA LYS A 114 -12.18 13.82 -22.55
C LYS A 114 -12.86 12.95 -23.63
N GLY A 115 -12.09 12.35 -24.54
CA GLY A 115 -12.56 11.40 -25.52
C GLY A 115 -12.81 10.01 -24.92
N TYR A 116 -11.77 9.39 -24.36
CA TYR A 116 -11.79 8.00 -23.89
C TYR A 116 -12.52 7.80 -22.56
N CYS A 117 -12.54 8.82 -21.70
CA CYS A 117 -13.16 8.80 -20.37
C CYS A 117 -14.39 9.68 -20.26
N LYS A 118 -15.06 9.97 -21.39
CA LYS A 118 -16.21 10.89 -21.43
C LYS A 118 -17.31 10.52 -20.43
N ASP A 119 -17.67 9.24 -20.38
CA ASP A 119 -18.77 8.75 -19.54
C ASP A 119 -18.40 8.76 -18.06
N GLU A 120 -17.15 8.41 -17.74
CA GLU A 120 -16.62 8.42 -16.38
C GLU A 120 -16.43 9.84 -15.85
N ILE A 121 -15.92 10.77 -16.67
CA ILE A 121 -15.80 12.19 -16.33
C ILE A 121 -17.18 12.78 -15.98
N ALA A 122 -18.22 12.39 -16.71
CA ALA A 122 -19.59 12.84 -16.42
C ALA A 122 -20.15 12.28 -15.11
N LYS A 123 -19.71 11.09 -14.68
CA LYS A 123 -20.19 10.40 -13.47
C LYS A 123 -19.37 10.73 -12.22
N ILE A 124 -18.09 11.07 -12.38
CA ILE A 124 -17.12 11.24 -11.30
C ILE A 124 -16.63 12.70 -11.32
N PRO A 125 -17.19 13.59 -10.48
CA PRO A 125 -16.82 15.01 -10.46
C PRO A 125 -15.33 15.27 -10.22
N GLY A 126 -14.65 14.35 -9.52
CA GLY A 126 -13.21 14.41 -9.30
C GLY A 126 -12.40 14.32 -10.60
N MET A 127 -12.79 13.43 -11.53
CA MET A 127 -12.12 13.29 -12.83
C MET A 127 -12.28 14.54 -13.69
N GLN A 128 -13.44 15.21 -13.63
CA GLN A 128 -13.63 16.47 -14.34
C GLN A 128 -12.61 17.53 -13.89
N LYS A 129 -12.40 17.69 -12.59
CA LYS A 129 -11.40 18.62 -12.03
C LYS A 129 -9.98 18.31 -12.50
N CYS A 130 -9.63 17.04 -12.65
CA CYS A 130 -8.32 16.65 -13.18
C CYS A 130 -8.08 17.21 -14.59
N THR A 131 -9.12 17.27 -15.43
CA THR A 131 -8.99 17.78 -16.82
C THR A 131 -8.81 19.30 -16.92
N GLU A 132 -9.02 20.02 -15.82
CA GLU A 132 -8.87 21.47 -15.72
C GLU A 132 -7.47 21.87 -15.22
N MET A 133 -6.66 20.89 -14.79
CA MET A 133 -5.29 21.14 -14.33
C MET A 133 -4.37 21.50 -15.50
N THR A 134 -3.74 22.66 -15.42
CA THR A 134 -2.87 23.20 -16.47
C THR A 134 -1.37 22.96 -16.21
N LYS A 135 -1.00 22.58 -14.99
CA LYS A 135 0.40 22.27 -14.66
C LYS A 135 0.83 20.95 -15.36
N PRO A 136 2.03 20.89 -15.94
CA PRO A 136 2.52 19.69 -16.63
C PRO A 136 2.52 18.46 -15.72
N GLY A 137 1.96 17.34 -16.18
CA GLY A 137 1.89 16.07 -15.44
C GLY A 137 0.81 15.98 -14.35
N TYR A 138 0.14 17.08 -13.97
CA TYR A 138 -0.87 17.06 -12.89
C TYR A 138 -2.17 16.41 -13.33
N ALA A 139 -2.68 16.75 -14.51
CA ALA A 139 -3.91 16.16 -15.03
C ALA A 139 -3.79 14.64 -15.17
N LEU A 140 -2.66 14.18 -15.69
CA LEU A 140 -2.32 12.76 -15.82
C LEU A 140 -2.27 12.09 -14.44
N SER A 141 -1.47 12.64 -13.53
CA SER A 141 -1.35 12.11 -12.16
C SER A 141 -2.70 11.99 -11.46
N CYS A 142 -3.53 13.04 -11.55
CA CYS A 142 -4.86 13.09 -10.94
C CYS A 142 -5.82 12.08 -11.57
N MET A 143 -5.80 11.92 -12.90
CA MET A 143 -6.68 10.96 -13.59
C MET A 143 -6.30 9.51 -13.24
N LEU A 144 -5.02 9.22 -13.07
CA LEU A 144 -4.55 7.87 -12.70
C LEU A 144 -5.01 7.45 -11.31
N ASP A 145 -5.22 8.39 -10.38
CA ASP A 145 -5.76 8.10 -9.04
C ASP A 145 -7.19 7.55 -9.09
N PHE A 146 -7.94 7.83 -10.15
CA PHE A 146 -9.30 7.30 -10.35
C PHE A 146 -9.34 5.96 -11.05
N THR A 147 -8.20 5.39 -11.47
CA THR A 147 -8.15 4.09 -12.15
C THR A 147 -8.92 2.99 -11.38
N PRO A 148 -8.83 2.88 -10.04
CA PRO A 148 -9.60 1.90 -9.28
C PRO A 148 -11.12 2.13 -9.30
N ASN A 149 -11.58 3.36 -9.55
CA ASN A 149 -13.00 3.72 -9.62
C ASN A 149 -13.61 3.48 -11.01
N VAL A 150 -12.79 3.22 -12.03
CA VAL A 150 -13.24 2.99 -13.40
C VAL A 150 -13.48 1.49 -13.63
N THR A 151 -14.54 1.16 -14.37
CA THR A 151 -14.84 -0.23 -14.75
C THR A 151 -13.71 -0.83 -15.56
N ALA A 152 -13.15 -1.95 -15.11
CA ALA A 152 -11.96 -2.58 -15.71
C ALA A 152 -12.06 -2.91 -17.21
N THR A 153 -13.28 -3.12 -17.72
CA THR A 153 -13.56 -3.43 -19.14
C THR A 153 -13.82 -2.19 -20.00
N SER A 154 -13.83 -0.98 -19.43
CA SER A 154 -14.13 0.24 -20.19
C SER A 154 -12.94 0.72 -21.01
N GLN A 155 -13.23 1.50 -22.06
CA GLN A 155 -12.20 2.14 -22.89
C GLN A 155 -11.36 3.14 -22.07
N CYS A 156 -11.97 3.81 -21.11
CA CYS A 156 -11.27 4.70 -20.18
C CYS A 156 -10.25 3.93 -19.33
N HIS A 157 -10.63 2.80 -18.74
CA HIS A 157 -9.70 2.00 -17.94
C HIS A 157 -8.50 1.54 -18.75
N ALA A 158 -8.74 1.03 -19.98
CA ALA A 158 -7.66 0.63 -20.88
C ALA A 158 -6.74 1.81 -21.24
N PHE A 159 -7.31 2.99 -21.51
CA PHE A 159 -6.54 4.20 -21.77
C PHE A 159 -5.68 4.63 -20.57
N LEU A 160 -6.26 4.68 -19.36
CA LEU A 160 -5.56 5.07 -18.14
C LEU A 160 -4.46 4.07 -17.76
N GLN A 161 -4.72 2.77 -17.82
CA GLN A 161 -3.73 1.73 -17.55
C GLN A 161 -2.51 1.84 -18.46
N ARG A 162 -2.73 1.93 -19.78
CA ARG A 162 -1.65 2.04 -20.78
C ARG A 162 -0.86 3.33 -20.63
N THR A 163 -1.57 4.44 -20.42
CA THR A 163 -0.92 5.75 -20.19
C THR A 163 -0.14 5.74 -18.87
N GLY A 164 -0.64 5.05 -17.84
CA GLY A 164 0.02 4.85 -16.56
C GLY A 164 1.37 4.14 -16.72
N VAL A 165 1.41 3.00 -17.43
CA VAL A 165 2.67 2.28 -17.71
C VAL A 165 3.70 3.20 -18.37
N LEU A 166 3.29 4.00 -19.36
CA LEU A 166 4.18 4.97 -19.99
C LEU A 166 4.69 6.04 -19.01
N ALA A 167 3.83 6.55 -18.14
CA ALA A 167 4.13 7.63 -17.19
C ALA A 167 5.00 7.16 -16.02
N PHE A 168 4.73 5.98 -15.46
CA PHE A 168 5.50 5.41 -14.34
C PHE A 168 6.84 4.84 -14.76
N GLY A 169 7.09 4.72 -16.07
CA GLY A 169 8.42 4.55 -16.62
C GLY A 169 9.37 5.70 -16.25
N ASP A 170 8.87 6.89 -15.91
CA ASP A 170 9.70 8.01 -15.43
C ASP A 170 8.92 8.95 -14.51
N PHE A 171 9.15 8.86 -13.20
CA PHE A 171 8.49 9.71 -12.20
C PHE A 171 8.72 11.21 -12.38
N ARG A 172 9.70 11.64 -13.19
CA ARG A 172 9.83 13.07 -13.51
C ARG A 172 8.73 13.58 -14.43
N LEU A 173 7.98 12.67 -15.05
CA LEU A 173 6.77 12.97 -15.81
C LEU A 173 5.52 13.05 -14.90
N VAL A 174 5.67 12.71 -13.61
CA VAL A 174 4.64 12.91 -12.58
C VAL A 174 4.88 14.27 -11.93
N GLY A 175 4.15 15.28 -12.40
CA GLY A 175 4.30 16.68 -11.97
C GLY A 175 4.35 16.89 -10.46
N PRO A 176 3.38 16.37 -9.69
CA PRO A 176 3.36 16.49 -8.23
C PRO A 176 4.63 15.95 -7.55
N PHE A 177 5.14 14.79 -7.99
CA PHE A 177 6.36 14.21 -7.41
C PHE A 177 7.57 15.11 -7.61
N VAL A 178 7.75 15.66 -8.82
CA VAL A 178 8.89 16.57 -9.10
C VAL A 178 8.82 17.83 -8.24
N GLU A 179 7.64 18.43 -8.12
CA GLU A 179 7.43 19.65 -7.33
C GLU A 179 7.70 19.38 -5.84
N GLN A 180 7.16 18.28 -5.29
CA GLN A 180 7.20 18.01 -3.86
C GLN A 180 8.52 17.36 -3.39
N CYS A 181 9.17 16.55 -4.24
CA CYS A 181 10.40 15.84 -3.87
C CYS A 181 11.69 16.50 -4.34
N GLY A 182 11.67 17.54 -5.18
CA GLY A 182 12.89 18.13 -5.77
C GLY A 182 13.97 18.53 -4.76
N ALA A 183 13.57 19.14 -3.63
CA ALA A 183 14.48 19.51 -2.55
C ALA A 183 15.06 18.28 -1.83
N THR A 184 14.21 17.31 -1.46
CA THR A 184 14.62 16.05 -0.84
C THR A 184 15.57 15.27 -1.76
N LEU A 185 15.26 15.13 -3.05
CA LEU A 185 16.09 14.43 -4.04
C LEU A 185 17.50 15.01 -4.10
N THR A 186 17.64 16.34 -4.06
CA THR A 186 18.93 17.01 -4.04
C THR A 186 19.67 16.75 -2.73
N ARG A 187 18.96 16.85 -1.59
CA ARG A 187 19.50 16.63 -0.24
C ARG A 187 20.04 15.21 -0.04
N VAL A 188 19.33 14.19 -0.50
CA VAL A 188 19.70 12.79 -0.31
C VAL A 188 20.59 12.22 -1.43
N GLY A 189 20.93 13.03 -2.44
CA GLY A 189 21.76 12.60 -3.58
C GLY A 189 21.02 11.75 -4.62
N CYS A 190 19.68 11.73 -4.59
CA CYS A 190 18.84 11.03 -5.57
C CYS A 190 18.50 11.89 -6.81
N GLY A 191 18.95 13.14 -6.88
CA GLY A 191 18.70 14.06 -7.99
C GLY A 191 19.62 13.87 -9.21
N THR A 192 20.76 13.18 -9.05
CA THR A 192 21.72 12.90 -10.13
C THR A 192 21.96 11.41 -10.21
N LEU A 193 21.09 10.72 -10.93
CA LEU A 193 21.17 9.29 -11.11
C LEU A 193 22.09 9.05 -12.32
N THR A 194 23.40 9.06 -12.10
CA THR A 194 24.37 8.68 -13.14
C THR A 194 24.13 7.21 -13.51
N PRO A 195 23.78 6.85 -14.76
CA PRO A 195 23.90 5.48 -15.21
C PRO A 195 25.38 5.17 -15.47
N HIS A 196 25.72 3.87 -15.46
CA HIS A 196 26.89 3.19 -16.02
C HIS A 196 28.20 4.02 -16.19
N LYS A 197 29.36 3.49 -15.77
CA LYS A 197 30.71 4.12 -15.90
C LYS A 197 31.05 4.84 -17.22
N ALA A 198 30.36 4.57 -18.33
CA ALA A 198 30.48 5.29 -19.60
C ALA A 198 29.88 6.72 -19.60
N HIS A 199 29.12 7.14 -18.59
CA HIS A 199 28.42 8.44 -18.53
C HIS A 199 28.81 9.33 -17.33
N GLU A 200 30.01 9.13 -16.79
CA GLU A 200 30.54 9.93 -15.69
C GLU A 200 30.67 11.42 -16.11
N GLY A 201 29.99 12.32 -15.38
CA GLY A 201 30.06 13.77 -15.61
C GLY A 201 29.00 14.36 -16.54
N VAL A 202 28.02 13.58 -17.01
CA VAL A 202 26.91 14.07 -17.85
C VAL A 202 25.59 13.98 -17.07
N ILE A 203 24.82 15.08 -17.03
CA ILE A 203 23.44 15.07 -16.52
C ILE A 203 22.60 14.28 -17.51
N VAL A 204 22.35 13.00 -17.21
CA VAL A 204 21.56 12.12 -18.08
C VAL A 204 20.08 12.45 -17.87
N PRO A 205 19.37 12.93 -18.91
CA PRO A 205 17.97 13.33 -18.78
C PRO A 205 17.00 12.16 -18.67
N HIS A 206 17.44 10.92 -18.43
CA HIS A 206 16.56 9.75 -18.43
C HIS A 206 17.03 8.65 -17.48
N THR A 207 16.28 8.44 -16.40
CA THR A 207 16.49 7.33 -15.47
C THR A 207 15.13 6.74 -15.07
N GLN A 208 14.82 5.55 -15.59
CA GLN A 208 13.47 4.97 -15.62
C GLN A 208 12.89 4.61 -14.24
N GLY A 209 12.41 5.60 -13.48
CA GLY A 209 11.87 5.42 -12.13
C GLY A 209 12.91 5.43 -11.00
N MET A 210 14.19 5.64 -11.33
CA MET A 210 15.31 5.53 -10.38
C MET A 210 15.29 6.58 -9.24
N ALA A 211 14.62 7.72 -9.43
CA ALA A 211 14.50 8.74 -8.38
C ALA A 211 13.62 8.25 -7.23
N LEU A 212 12.46 7.66 -7.54
CA LEU A 212 11.60 7.04 -6.54
C LEU A 212 12.30 5.83 -5.91
N GLU A 213 12.94 4.98 -6.72
CA GLU A 213 13.69 3.83 -6.24
C GLU A 213 14.81 4.24 -5.25
N CYS A 214 15.55 5.29 -5.57
CA CYS A 214 16.59 5.83 -4.70
C CYS A 214 16.01 6.34 -3.37
N LEU A 215 14.86 7.02 -3.38
CA LEU A 215 14.17 7.45 -2.17
C LEU A 215 13.66 6.26 -1.34
N ILE A 216 13.08 5.24 -1.97
CA ILE A 216 12.64 4.01 -1.28
C ILE A 216 13.83 3.33 -0.63
N ASN A 217 14.92 3.13 -1.37
CA ASN A 217 16.13 2.50 -0.85
C ASN A 217 16.75 3.31 0.30
N TYR A 218 16.74 4.65 0.20
CA TYR A 218 17.17 5.54 1.26
C TYR A 218 16.34 5.34 2.54
N VAL A 219 15.01 5.31 2.43
CA VAL A 219 14.11 5.08 3.57
C VAL A 219 14.31 3.69 4.17
N VAL A 220 14.41 2.65 3.35
CA VAL A 220 14.59 1.26 3.83
C VAL A 220 15.93 1.10 4.56
N LYS A 221 17.02 1.66 4.04
CA LYS A 221 18.35 1.58 4.66
C LYS A 221 18.38 2.18 6.07
N HIS A 222 17.72 3.31 6.27
CA HIS A 222 17.68 3.99 7.56
C HIS A 222 16.62 3.43 8.51
N GLY A 223 15.81 2.45 8.10
CA GLY A 223 14.77 1.83 8.94
C GLY A 223 15.28 1.02 10.13
N LYS A 224 16.57 0.73 10.21
CA LYS A 224 17.21 0.13 11.39
C LYS A 224 17.71 1.16 12.40
N GLU A 225 17.92 2.39 11.97
CA GLU A 225 18.56 3.46 12.76
C GLU A 225 17.52 4.43 13.32
N GLN A 226 16.37 4.55 12.65
CA GLN A 226 15.26 5.41 13.05
C GLN A 226 13.96 4.62 13.11
N SER A 227 13.12 4.93 14.11
CA SER A 227 11.79 4.33 14.28
C SER A 227 10.86 4.64 13.10
N ASP A 228 10.99 5.85 12.53
CA ASP A 228 10.22 6.31 11.37
C ASP A 228 11.11 7.02 10.32
N PRO A 229 11.81 6.27 9.45
CA PRO A 229 12.68 6.85 8.42
C PRO A 229 11.92 7.61 7.33
N LEU A 230 10.59 7.51 7.24
CA LEU A 230 9.80 8.31 6.30
C LEU A 230 9.78 9.79 6.68
N GLN A 231 10.03 10.13 7.95
CA GLN A 231 10.16 11.52 8.41
C GLN A 231 11.42 12.22 7.87
N MET A 232 12.36 11.47 7.31
CA MET A 232 13.53 12.03 6.62
C MET A 232 13.17 12.66 5.27
N LEU A 233 11.99 12.34 4.74
CA LEU A 233 11.42 12.97 3.55
C LEU A 233 10.57 14.17 3.97
N ASP A 234 10.61 15.24 3.19
CA ASP A 234 9.71 16.39 3.41
C ASP A 234 8.24 15.91 3.34
N PRO A 235 7.29 16.45 4.12
CA PRO A 235 5.93 15.90 4.21
C PRO A 235 5.21 15.74 2.86
N GLY A 236 5.36 16.72 1.96
CA GLY A 236 4.82 16.63 0.59
C GLY A 236 5.51 15.52 -0.23
N CYS A 237 6.82 15.38 -0.09
CA CYS A 237 7.55 14.31 -0.75
C CYS A 237 7.18 12.93 -0.20
N ARG A 238 7.06 12.79 1.13
CA ARG A 238 6.59 11.57 1.79
C ARG A 238 5.24 11.14 1.23
N HIS A 239 4.30 12.07 1.11
CA HIS A 239 2.98 11.81 0.54
C HIS A 239 3.08 11.29 -0.89
N GLU A 240 3.81 11.98 -1.78
CA GLU A 240 3.96 11.55 -3.18
C GLU A 240 4.69 10.20 -3.30
N VAL A 241 5.73 9.95 -2.52
CA VAL A 241 6.43 8.65 -2.49
C VAL A 241 5.45 7.53 -2.11
N MET A 242 4.69 7.70 -1.02
CA MET A 242 3.73 6.69 -0.59
C MET A 242 2.60 6.49 -1.61
N ARG A 243 2.08 7.57 -2.20
CA ARG A 243 1.04 7.50 -3.25
C ARG A 243 1.52 6.72 -4.47
N LEU A 244 2.74 7.00 -4.92
CA LEU A 244 3.33 6.34 -6.09
C LEU A 244 3.62 4.86 -5.82
N VAL A 245 4.16 4.53 -4.65
CA VAL A 245 4.38 3.13 -4.24
C VAL A 245 3.05 2.38 -4.16
N GLU A 246 2.00 2.99 -3.63
CA GLU A 246 0.66 2.39 -3.58
C GLU A 246 0.16 2.04 -4.98
N MET A 247 0.33 2.93 -5.94
CA MET A 247 -0.06 2.67 -7.32
C MET A 247 0.81 1.58 -7.98
N GLN A 248 2.12 1.57 -7.73
CA GLN A 248 3.04 0.54 -8.23
C GLN A 248 2.69 -0.86 -7.72
N THR A 249 2.19 -0.97 -6.48
CA THR A 249 1.79 -2.27 -5.91
C THR A 249 0.51 -2.85 -6.53
N GLU A 250 -0.26 -2.08 -7.30
CA GLU A 250 -1.44 -2.60 -8.01
C GLU A 250 -1.06 -3.50 -9.19
N ASP A 251 -0.04 -3.14 -9.93
CA ASP A 251 0.43 -3.90 -11.09
C ASP A 251 1.95 -3.77 -11.20
N PHE A 252 2.66 -4.90 -11.18
CA PHE A 252 4.11 -4.93 -11.23
C PHE A 252 4.70 -4.30 -12.50
N HIS A 253 3.92 -4.15 -13.59
CA HIS A 253 4.35 -3.41 -14.79
C HIS A 253 4.55 -1.92 -14.53
N LEU A 254 3.86 -1.35 -13.54
CA LEU A 254 4.00 0.05 -13.12
C LEU A 254 5.27 0.25 -12.26
N ASP A 255 5.81 -0.83 -11.69
CA ASP A 255 7.07 -0.83 -10.95
C ASP A 255 8.22 -1.27 -11.85
N ARG A 256 8.79 -0.32 -12.60
CA ARG A 256 9.77 -0.63 -13.64
C ARG A 256 11.01 -1.37 -13.15
N PRO A 257 11.67 -0.93 -12.05
CA PRO A 257 12.78 -1.69 -11.46
C PRO A 257 12.38 -3.12 -11.09
N LEU A 258 11.23 -3.29 -10.44
CA LEU A 258 10.74 -4.61 -10.02
C LEU A 258 10.39 -5.49 -11.22
N PHE A 259 9.70 -4.96 -12.23
CA PHE A 259 9.35 -5.65 -13.47
C PHE A 259 10.58 -6.29 -14.11
N PHE A 260 11.67 -5.53 -14.26
CA PHE A 260 12.88 -6.02 -14.88
C PHE A 260 13.60 -7.05 -14.04
N ALA A 261 13.73 -6.81 -12.73
CA ALA A 261 14.37 -7.74 -11.82
C ALA A 261 13.60 -9.06 -11.71
N CYS A 262 12.27 -9.02 -11.74
CA CYS A 262 11.42 -10.18 -11.48
C CYS A 262 10.81 -10.83 -12.72
N ARG A 263 11.14 -10.38 -13.94
CA ARG A 263 10.49 -10.88 -15.18
C ARG A 263 10.64 -12.39 -15.36
N GLN A 264 11.84 -12.91 -15.12
CA GLN A 264 12.12 -14.34 -15.25
C GLN A 264 11.44 -15.14 -14.13
N ASP A 265 11.48 -14.62 -12.91
CA ASP A 265 10.81 -15.22 -11.76
C ASP A 265 9.28 -15.23 -11.94
N ARG A 266 8.69 -14.21 -12.56
CA ARG A 266 7.26 -14.18 -12.91
C ARG A 266 6.90 -15.34 -13.84
N GLU A 267 7.70 -15.61 -14.86
CA GLU A 267 7.47 -16.75 -15.77
C GLU A 267 7.66 -18.10 -15.09
N ARG A 268 8.57 -18.17 -14.10
CA ARG A 268 8.85 -19.40 -13.36
C ARG A 268 7.76 -19.73 -12.35
N TYR A 269 7.35 -18.78 -11.52
CA TYR A 269 6.48 -19.00 -10.38
C TYR A 269 5.02 -18.59 -10.64
N CYS A 270 4.79 -17.60 -11.49
CA CYS A 270 3.50 -16.88 -11.58
C CYS A 270 2.93 -16.85 -13.02
N LYS A 271 3.31 -17.82 -13.86
CA LYS A 271 2.94 -17.87 -15.29
C LYS A 271 1.43 -17.74 -15.54
N GLU A 272 0.63 -18.46 -14.77
CA GLU A 272 -0.83 -18.53 -14.89
C GLU A 272 -1.56 -17.42 -14.10
N VAL A 273 -0.81 -16.58 -13.38
CA VAL A 273 -1.37 -15.46 -12.62
C VAL A 273 -1.54 -14.28 -13.57
N VAL A 274 -2.76 -13.73 -13.59
CA VAL A 274 -3.08 -12.52 -14.36
C VAL A 274 -2.59 -11.29 -13.60
N ALA A 275 -1.98 -10.34 -14.31
CA ALA A 275 -1.50 -9.08 -13.77
C ALA A 275 -2.64 -8.19 -13.24
N GLY A 276 -2.27 -7.20 -12.43
CA GLY A 276 -3.20 -6.31 -11.73
C GLY A 276 -3.67 -6.82 -10.36
N LYS A 277 -4.26 -5.90 -9.59
CA LYS A 277 -4.74 -6.11 -8.21
C LYS A 277 -3.69 -6.68 -7.25
N GLY A 278 -2.41 -6.45 -7.51
CA GLY A 278 -1.28 -6.91 -6.70
C GLY A 278 -1.00 -8.42 -6.74
N LYS A 279 -1.70 -9.19 -7.58
CA LYS A 279 -1.62 -10.66 -7.57
C LYS A 279 -0.24 -11.22 -7.95
N ILE A 280 0.41 -10.60 -8.94
CA ILE A 280 1.76 -10.99 -9.34
C ILE A 280 2.76 -10.70 -8.23
N PHE A 281 2.66 -9.52 -7.61
CA PHE A 281 3.50 -9.14 -6.48
C PHE A 281 3.35 -10.13 -5.32
N GLU A 282 2.11 -10.47 -4.93
CA GLU A 282 1.81 -11.46 -3.90
C GLU A 282 2.42 -12.84 -4.23
N CYS A 283 2.22 -13.33 -5.45
CA CYS A 283 2.79 -14.60 -5.89
C CYS A 283 4.33 -14.61 -5.83
N LEU A 284 4.98 -13.56 -6.29
CA LEU A 284 6.44 -13.41 -6.23
C LEU A 284 6.93 -13.32 -4.77
N MET A 285 6.21 -12.60 -3.90
CA MET A 285 6.52 -12.49 -2.47
C MET A 285 6.45 -13.84 -1.75
N MET A 286 5.45 -14.68 -2.06
CA MET A 286 5.33 -16.03 -1.47
C MET A 286 6.53 -16.92 -1.82
N ASN A 287 7.18 -16.67 -2.96
CA ASN A 287 8.35 -17.41 -3.44
C ASN A 287 9.68 -16.67 -3.20
N ARG A 288 9.67 -15.52 -2.53
CA ARG A 288 10.83 -14.62 -2.35
C ARG A 288 12.09 -15.30 -1.81
N ASN A 289 11.91 -16.28 -0.93
CA ASN A 289 13.01 -16.97 -0.25
C ASN A 289 13.38 -18.32 -0.91
N ASP A 290 12.80 -18.63 -2.07
CA ASP A 290 13.15 -19.83 -2.83
C ASP A 290 14.58 -19.72 -3.39
N GLN A 291 15.29 -20.84 -3.46
CA GLN A 291 16.70 -20.85 -3.88
C GLN A 291 16.91 -20.44 -5.35
N PHE A 292 15.88 -20.55 -6.19
CA PHE A 292 15.98 -20.19 -7.59
C PHE A 292 15.56 -18.74 -7.86
N MET A 293 15.00 -18.03 -6.89
CA MET A 293 14.62 -16.61 -7.01
C MET A 293 15.85 -15.76 -7.31
N GLU A 294 15.75 -14.82 -8.26
CA GLU A 294 16.85 -13.91 -8.52
C GLU A 294 17.12 -13.01 -7.31
N PRO A 295 18.39 -12.86 -6.85
CA PRO A 295 18.70 -12.10 -5.65
C PRO A 295 18.21 -10.65 -5.70
N GLU A 296 18.25 -10.02 -6.88
CA GLU A 296 17.80 -8.65 -7.08
C GLU A 296 16.26 -8.55 -7.03
N CYS A 297 15.54 -9.50 -7.62
CA CYS A 297 14.09 -9.59 -7.45
C CYS A 297 13.71 -9.75 -5.97
N ALA A 298 14.34 -10.69 -5.26
CA ALA A 298 14.09 -10.91 -3.84
C ALA A 298 14.38 -9.66 -2.98
N ARG A 299 15.44 -8.91 -3.32
CA ARG A 299 15.79 -7.65 -2.65
C ARG A 299 14.68 -6.62 -2.83
N LEU A 300 14.31 -6.31 -4.08
CA LEU A 300 13.29 -5.31 -4.41
C LEU A 300 11.92 -5.67 -3.83
N LEU A 301 11.51 -6.94 -3.92
CA LEU A 301 10.32 -7.47 -3.27
C LEU A 301 10.30 -7.17 -1.75
N GLY A 302 11.45 -7.32 -1.09
CA GLY A 302 11.60 -7.00 0.34
C GLY A 302 11.48 -5.50 0.64
N GLU A 303 12.06 -4.64 -0.20
CA GLU A 303 11.94 -3.19 -0.06
C GLU A 303 10.50 -2.72 -0.24
N ARG A 304 9.77 -3.27 -1.22
CA ARG A 304 8.34 -2.98 -1.40
C ARG A 304 7.51 -3.49 -0.24
N ALA A 305 7.75 -4.71 0.24
CA ALA A 305 7.06 -5.24 1.41
C ALA A 305 7.26 -4.38 2.67
N TYR A 306 8.47 -3.80 2.84
CA TYR A 306 8.75 -2.84 3.91
C TYR A 306 7.88 -1.59 3.79
N MET A 307 7.78 -1.00 2.59
CA MET A 307 6.92 0.17 2.34
C MET A 307 5.43 -0.16 2.53
N MET A 308 4.97 -1.33 2.06
CA MET A 308 3.60 -1.82 2.23
C MET A 308 3.21 -1.97 3.69
N GLY A 309 4.16 -2.36 4.55
CA GLY A 309 3.94 -2.40 6.00
C GLY A 309 3.49 -1.05 6.58
N ARG A 310 3.91 0.06 5.98
CA ARG A 310 3.60 1.40 6.49
C ARG A 310 2.21 1.89 6.08
N ASN A 311 1.60 1.31 5.04
CA ASN A 311 0.28 1.69 4.55
C ASN A 311 -0.48 0.45 4.05
N TYR A 312 -1.52 0.04 4.79
CA TYR A 312 -2.35 -1.12 4.46
C TYR A 312 -3.02 -1.02 3.07
N ARG A 313 -3.22 0.20 2.52
CA ARG A 313 -3.82 0.39 1.19
C ARG A 313 -3.04 -0.31 0.09
N MET A 314 -1.74 -0.49 0.30
CA MET A 314 -0.85 -1.19 -0.63
C MET A 314 -1.06 -2.71 -0.61
N ALA A 315 -1.71 -3.27 0.41
CA ALA A 315 -2.13 -4.67 0.44
C ALA A 315 -3.39 -4.89 -0.41
N HIS A 316 -3.30 -4.59 -1.71
CA HIS A 316 -4.43 -4.60 -2.64
C HIS A 316 -5.29 -5.87 -2.63
N PRO A 317 -4.71 -7.09 -2.56
CA PRO A 317 -5.52 -8.30 -2.42
C PRO A 317 -6.43 -8.27 -1.19
N LEU A 318 -5.89 -7.86 -0.03
CA LEU A 318 -6.64 -7.73 1.22
C LEU A 318 -7.72 -6.66 1.12
N VAL A 319 -7.34 -5.44 0.72
CA VAL A 319 -8.26 -4.29 0.68
C VAL A 319 -9.41 -4.52 -0.31
N LYS A 320 -9.15 -5.18 -1.44
CA LYS A 320 -10.18 -5.50 -2.43
C LYS A 320 -11.05 -6.69 -2.02
N ALA A 321 -10.45 -7.75 -1.47
CA ALA A 321 -11.19 -8.93 -1.05
C ALA A 321 -12.09 -8.63 0.16
N CYS A 322 -11.59 -7.83 1.10
CA CYS A 322 -12.27 -7.49 2.34
C CYS A 322 -13.00 -6.14 2.31
N ALA A 323 -13.24 -5.55 1.13
CA ALA A 323 -13.79 -4.20 1.02
C ALA A 323 -15.16 -4.04 1.72
N ASN A 324 -15.99 -5.09 1.68
CA ASN A 324 -17.30 -5.07 2.33
C ASN A 324 -17.15 -5.17 3.85
N GLU A 325 -16.32 -6.09 4.32
CA GLU A 325 -16.02 -6.33 5.73
C GLU A 325 -15.35 -5.11 6.35
N MET A 326 -14.41 -4.47 5.65
CA MET A 326 -13.79 -3.23 6.08
C MET A 326 -14.80 -2.10 6.25
N LYS A 327 -15.81 -2.02 5.36
CA LYS A 327 -16.89 -1.04 5.45
C LYS A 327 -17.90 -1.38 6.55
N GLU A 328 -18.27 -2.65 6.66
CA GLU A 328 -19.24 -3.18 7.62
C GLU A 328 -18.70 -3.06 9.05
N TYR A 329 -17.45 -3.48 9.26
CA TYR A 329 -16.76 -3.42 10.55
C TYR A 329 -16.07 -2.07 10.80
N LYS A 330 -16.18 -1.11 9.86
CA LYS A 330 -15.58 0.23 9.94
C LYS A 330 -14.07 0.18 10.26
N CYS A 331 -13.36 -0.72 9.60
CA CYS A 331 -11.91 -0.84 9.68
C CYS A 331 -11.23 0.29 8.90
N GLU A 332 -11.13 1.47 9.51
CA GLU A 332 -10.44 2.65 8.98
C GLU A 332 -9.18 2.93 9.82
N PRO A 333 -7.97 2.99 9.23
CA PRO A 333 -6.77 3.36 9.99
C PRO A 333 -6.85 4.81 10.45
N GLN A 334 -6.17 5.11 11.54
CA GLN A 334 -6.09 6.47 12.06
C GLN A 334 -4.82 7.15 11.55
N ASP A 335 -4.97 8.34 10.96
CA ASP A 335 -3.88 9.14 10.39
C ASP A 335 -2.80 9.54 11.42
N GLU A 336 -3.10 9.48 12.71
CA GLU A 336 -2.22 9.95 13.80
C GLU A 336 -1.26 8.89 14.34
N LEU A 337 -1.37 7.62 13.91
CA LEU A 337 -0.54 6.51 14.39
C LEU A 337 0.44 6.02 13.30
N GLU A 338 1.21 6.96 12.73
CA GLU A 338 2.23 6.68 11.70
C GLU A 338 3.54 6.06 12.28
N SER A 339 3.74 6.08 13.60
CA SER A 339 5.07 5.88 14.21
C SER A 339 5.57 4.43 14.31
N ALA A 340 4.72 3.42 14.06
CA ALA A 340 5.10 2.01 14.18
C ALA A 340 5.08 1.29 12.82
N ALA A 341 6.19 0.65 12.47
CA ALA A 341 6.29 -0.18 11.27
C ALA A 341 5.24 -1.28 11.32
N HIS A 342 4.47 -1.47 10.24
CA HIS A 342 3.43 -2.51 10.16
C HIS A 342 2.14 -2.23 10.95
N TYR A 343 2.02 -1.10 11.67
CA TYR A 343 0.84 -0.82 12.49
C TYR A 343 -0.46 -0.78 11.67
N HIS A 344 -0.48 -0.10 10.51
CA HIS A 344 -1.71 0.01 9.71
C HIS A 344 -2.21 -1.35 9.22
N LEU A 345 -1.32 -2.19 8.68
CA LEU A 345 -1.71 -3.49 8.16
C LEU A 345 -2.11 -4.44 9.29
N THR A 346 -1.31 -4.52 10.36
CA THR A 346 -1.62 -5.35 11.53
C THR A 346 -2.93 -4.94 12.18
N TRP A 347 -3.18 -3.64 12.34
CA TRP A 347 -4.43 -3.12 12.89
C TRP A 347 -5.64 -3.47 12.01
N ILE A 348 -5.52 -3.37 10.68
CA ILE A 348 -6.60 -3.75 9.75
C ILE A 348 -6.88 -5.25 9.82
N LEU A 349 -5.85 -6.09 9.85
CA LEU A 349 -6.01 -7.54 9.99
C LEU A 349 -6.71 -7.88 11.30
N LEU A 350 -6.28 -7.25 12.40
CA LEU A 350 -6.89 -7.41 13.72
C LEU A 350 -8.35 -6.93 13.74
N CYS A 351 -8.66 -5.80 13.12
CA CYS A 351 -10.02 -5.28 13.00
C CYS A 351 -10.93 -6.25 12.24
N LEU A 352 -10.45 -6.78 11.10
CA LEU A 352 -11.19 -7.75 10.28
C LEU A 352 -11.41 -9.07 11.01
N GLU A 353 -10.39 -9.59 11.69
CA GLU A 353 -10.46 -10.81 12.49
C GLU A 353 -11.47 -10.66 13.63
N ASN A 354 -11.41 -9.56 14.37
CA ASN A 354 -12.37 -9.27 15.45
C ASN A 354 -13.78 -9.07 14.94
N GLY A 355 -13.97 -8.33 13.84
CA GLY A 355 -15.29 -8.15 13.24
C GLY A 355 -15.89 -9.50 12.83
N ALA A 356 -15.11 -10.35 12.16
CA ALA A 356 -15.57 -11.67 11.72
C ALA A 356 -15.91 -12.62 12.89
N HIS A 357 -15.10 -12.63 13.95
CA HIS A 357 -15.30 -13.53 15.09
C HIS A 357 -16.31 -13.03 16.12
N ASN A 358 -16.39 -11.70 16.31
CA ASN A 358 -17.12 -11.11 17.43
C ASN A 358 -18.39 -10.35 17.02
N ALA A 359 -18.76 -10.29 15.72
CA ALA A 359 -19.97 -9.59 15.27
C ALA A 359 -21.21 -9.92 16.12
N LYS A 360 -21.44 -11.20 16.42
CA LYS A 360 -22.59 -11.64 17.24
C LYS A 360 -22.53 -11.19 18.70
N GLU A 361 -21.33 -11.05 19.26
CA GLU A 361 -21.15 -10.62 20.65
C GLU A 361 -21.19 -9.10 20.77
N ILE A 362 -20.64 -8.40 19.77
CA ILE A 362 -20.74 -6.94 19.63
C ILE A 362 -22.22 -6.53 19.52
N ASP A 363 -22.99 -7.18 18.63
CA ASP A 363 -24.43 -6.94 18.47
C ASP A 363 -25.21 -7.24 19.75
N LYS A 364 -24.79 -8.25 20.51
CA LYS A 364 -25.51 -8.69 21.72
C LYS A 364 -25.29 -7.75 22.91
N TRP A 365 -24.08 -7.25 23.09
CA TRP A 365 -23.66 -6.58 24.32
C TRP A 365 -23.37 -5.09 24.14
N CYS A 366 -22.81 -4.70 22.99
CA CYS A 366 -22.20 -3.39 22.81
C CYS A 366 -22.90 -2.52 21.76
N SER A 367 -23.77 -3.10 20.92
CA SER A 367 -24.61 -2.29 20.04
C SER A 367 -26.03 -2.86 19.87
N PRO A 368 -27.08 -2.14 20.32
CA PRO A 368 -28.47 -2.48 20.01
C PRO A 368 -28.82 -2.43 18.51
N ARG A 369 -27.94 -1.88 17.65
CA ARG A 369 -28.14 -1.71 16.20
C ARG A 369 -27.11 -2.48 15.36
N GLY A 370 -26.17 -3.18 15.99
CA GLY A 370 -25.06 -3.88 15.35
C GLY A 370 -23.96 -2.99 14.75
N ASP A 371 -23.74 -1.80 15.31
CA ASP A 371 -22.66 -0.90 14.90
C ASP A 371 -21.44 -0.94 15.82
N ILE A 372 -20.24 -1.06 15.22
CA ILE A 372 -18.97 -0.84 15.91
C ILE A 372 -18.80 0.67 16.15
N GLU A 373 -18.60 1.05 17.40
CA GLU A 373 -18.32 2.41 17.85
C GLU A 373 -16.84 2.74 17.62
N PRO A 374 -16.53 3.90 17.00
CA PRO A 374 -15.16 4.26 16.65
C PRO A 374 -14.31 4.58 17.89
N LYS A 375 -12.99 4.75 17.68
CA LYS A 375 -12.02 5.18 18.70
C LYS A 375 -11.83 4.24 19.90
N GLY A 376 -12.13 2.95 19.74
CA GLY A 376 -11.90 1.94 20.79
C GLY A 376 -13.05 1.76 21.78
N LEU A 377 -14.18 2.45 21.60
CA LEU A 377 -15.33 2.36 22.51
C LEU A 377 -15.95 0.94 22.53
N THR A 378 -16.07 0.29 21.38
CA THR A 378 -16.53 -1.11 21.34
C THR A 378 -15.56 -2.06 22.03
N LEU A 379 -14.25 -1.84 21.90
CA LEU A 379 -13.24 -2.65 22.59
C LEU A 379 -13.43 -2.55 24.11
N HIS A 380 -13.56 -1.32 24.62
CA HIS A 380 -13.79 -1.08 26.04
C HIS A 380 -15.12 -1.63 26.55
N CYS A 381 -16.20 -1.54 25.78
CA CYS A 381 -17.47 -2.20 26.13
C CYS A 381 -17.30 -3.74 26.22
N LEU A 382 -16.61 -4.36 25.28
CA LEU A 382 -16.34 -5.80 25.33
C LEU A 382 -15.43 -6.18 26.50
N MET A 383 -14.43 -5.36 26.82
CA MET A 383 -13.55 -5.54 27.99
C MET A 383 -14.33 -5.40 29.30
N GLU A 384 -15.29 -4.48 29.38
CA GLU A 384 -16.22 -4.34 30.50
C GLU A 384 -16.99 -5.64 30.73
N HIS A 385 -17.62 -6.16 29.67
CA HIS A 385 -18.33 -7.44 29.71
C HIS A 385 -17.41 -8.62 29.99
N ALA A 386 -16.16 -8.61 29.51
CA ALA A 386 -15.17 -9.63 29.83
C ALA A 386 -14.79 -9.64 31.32
N SER A 387 -14.79 -8.46 31.95
CA SER A 387 -14.49 -8.29 33.38
C SER A 387 -15.71 -8.44 34.30
N ALA A 388 -16.92 -8.59 33.74
CA ALA A 388 -18.16 -8.67 34.50
C ALA A 388 -18.13 -9.81 35.54
N THR A 389 -18.59 -9.54 36.76
CA THR A 389 -18.67 -10.53 37.85
C THR A 389 -19.76 -11.57 37.62
N ASP A 390 -20.81 -11.21 36.88
CA ASP A 390 -21.92 -12.08 36.53
C ASP A 390 -21.59 -12.87 35.25
N LYS A 391 -21.42 -14.19 35.39
CA LYS A 391 -21.13 -15.10 34.27
C LYS A 391 -22.16 -15.06 33.15
N THR A 392 -23.39 -14.64 33.43
CA THR A 392 -24.45 -14.53 32.41
C THR A 392 -24.30 -13.29 31.52
N LYS A 393 -23.50 -12.31 31.98
CA LYS A 393 -23.19 -11.05 31.28
C LYS A 393 -21.79 -11.00 30.69
N GLN A 394 -21.06 -12.12 30.75
CA GLN A 394 -19.72 -12.25 30.19
C GLN A 394 -19.76 -12.55 28.70
N VAL A 395 -18.74 -12.05 28.00
CA VAL A 395 -18.43 -12.44 26.62
C VAL A 395 -18.11 -13.94 26.54
N GLY A 396 -18.33 -14.54 25.38
CA GLY A 396 -18.03 -15.93 25.11
C GLY A 396 -16.52 -16.21 25.05
N PRO A 397 -16.12 -17.50 25.06
CA PRO A 397 -14.71 -17.89 25.10
C PRO A 397 -13.91 -17.47 23.86
N GLN A 398 -14.55 -17.40 22.69
CA GLN A 398 -13.90 -16.95 21.45
C GLN A 398 -13.62 -15.45 21.50
N CYS A 399 -14.60 -14.64 21.91
CA CYS A 399 -14.41 -13.20 22.09
C CYS A 399 -13.41 -12.88 23.19
N MET A 400 -13.44 -13.62 24.32
CA MET A 400 -12.46 -13.50 25.38
C MET A 400 -11.02 -13.74 24.89
N GLN A 401 -10.81 -14.72 24.01
CA GLN A 401 -9.49 -14.98 23.44
C GLN A 401 -9.05 -13.86 22.49
N ALA A 402 -9.95 -13.42 21.60
CA ALA A 402 -9.70 -12.32 20.68
C ALA A 402 -9.37 -11.01 21.43
N LEU A 403 -10.06 -10.70 22.54
CA LEU A 403 -9.75 -9.55 23.38
C LEU A 403 -8.35 -9.63 23.99
N LYS A 404 -7.91 -10.82 24.43
CA LYS A 404 -6.53 -11.01 24.92
C LYS A 404 -5.51 -10.75 23.82
N ASP A 405 -5.74 -11.28 22.63
CA ASP A 405 -4.82 -11.13 21.50
C ASP A 405 -4.74 -9.67 21.05
N VAL A 406 -5.87 -8.95 21.02
CA VAL A 406 -5.92 -7.51 20.74
C VAL A 406 -5.13 -6.70 21.76
N VAL A 407 -5.39 -6.90 23.05
CA VAL A 407 -4.71 -6.15 24.13
C VAL A 407 -3.21 -6.44 24.10
N LYS A 408 -2.82 -7.67 23.75
CA LYS A 408 -1.43 -8.07 23.57
C LYS A 408 -0.72 -7.40 22.41
N VAL A 409 -1.38 -7.35 21.25
CA VAL A 409 -0.82 -6.69 20.06
C VAL A 409 -0.79 -5.18 20.22
N ALA A 410 -1.79 -4.60 20.90
CA ALA A 410 -1.86 -3.17 21.16
C ALA A 410 -0.78 -2.70 22.15
N ASP A 411 -0.30 -3.59 23.03
CA ASP A 411 0.76 -3.32 24.02
C ASP A 411 0.49 -2.06 24.88
N ILE A 412 -0.74 -1.99 25.41
CA ILE A 412 -1.23 -0.87 26.23
C ILE A 412 -0.36 -0.69 27.48
N GLY A 413 0.22 -1.78 28.00
CA GLY A 413 1.12 -1.78 29.16
C GLY A 413 2.39 -0.95 28.93
N SER A 414 2.99 -1.06 27.75
CA SER A 414 4.19 -0.30 27.39
C SER A 414 3.85 1.10 26.91
N ASN A 415 2.71 1.29 26.24
CA ASN A 415 2.30 2.58 25.72
C ASN A 415 0.80 2.81 25.83
N TYR A 416 0.36 3.42 26.95
CA TYR A 416 -1.05 3.73 27.19
C TYR A 416 -1.69 4.68 26.15
N LYS A 417 -0.88 5.43 25.37
CA LYS A 417 -1.39 6.40 24.37
C LYS A 417 -2.04 5.73 23.16
N VAL A 418 -1.77 4.44 22.94
CA VAL A 418 -2.44 3.63 21.91
C VAL A 418 -3.94 3.49 22.20
N ASP A 419 -4.31 3.55 23.48
CA ASP A 419 -5.69 3.51 23.95
C ASP A 419 -6.23 4.93 24.13
N LYS A 420 -6.95 5.41 23.12
CA LYS A 420 -7.53 6.77 23.11
C LYS A 420 -8.66 6.96 24.13
N VAL A 421 -9.38 5.90 24.50
CA VAL A 421 -10.48 6.01 25.48
C VAL A 421 -9.90 6.12 26.88
N LEU A 422 -8.88 5.30 27.20
CA LEU A 422 -8.11 5.42 28.42
C LEU A 422 -7.41 6.79 28.51
N TYR A 423 -6.65 7.17 27.48
CA TYR A 423 -5.98 8.47 27.42
C TYR A 423 -6.95 9.63 27.62
N GLY A 424 -8.08 9.62 26.91
CA GLY A 424 -9.09 10.67 26.98
C GLY A 424 -9.79 10.75 28.33
N SER A 425 -10.16 9.60 28.92
CA SER A 425 -10.87 9.55 30.21
C SER A 425 -9.96 9.92 31.38
N CYS A 426 -8.67 9.58 31.32
CA CYS A 426 -7.69 9.82 32.38
C CYS A 426 -6.88 11.13 32.23
N ARG A 427 -7.21 11.96 31.24
CA ARG A 427 -6.43 13.13 30.86
C ARG A 427 -6.14 14.10 32.02
N THR A 428 -7.09 14.29 32.94
CA THR A 428 -6.93 15.18 34.10
C THR A 428 -5.81 14.73 35.04
N LEU A 429 -5.66 13.41 35.23
CA LEU A 429 -4.59 12.84 36.03
C LEU A 429 -3.26 12.83 35.27
N ILE A 430 -3.30 12.52 33.97
CA ILE A 430 -2.13 12.51 33.09
C ILE A 430 -1.49 13.91 33.02
N ASP A 431 -2.28 14.94 32.76
CA ASP A 431 -1.82 16.33 32.64
C ASP A 431 -1.56 16.98 34.01
N GLY A 432 -1.94 16.29 35.10
CA GLY A 432 -1.87 16.77 36.48
C GLY A 432 -0.91 15.96 37.36
N ALA A 433 -1.47 15.10 38.22
CA ALA A 433 -0.74 14.35 39.23
C ALA A 433 0.36 13.43 38.64
N CYS A 434 0.11 12.85 37.47
CA CYS A 434 1.05 11.97 36.78
C CYS A 434 1.93 12.69 35.75
N ALA A 435 1.83 14.02 35.60
CA ALA A 435 2.57 14.78 34.59
C ALA A 435 4.09 14.78 34.80
N ARG A 436 4.56 14.40 36.00
CA ARG A 436 5.99 14.38 36.38
C ARG A 436 6.66 13.01 36.23
N GLU A 437 5.93 11.97 35.82
CA GLU A 437 6.50 10.66 35.51
C GLU A 437 7.23 10.75 34.16
N THR A 438 8.52 11.09 34.19
CA THR A 438 9.32 11.44 32.99
C THR A 438 10.15 10.29 32.41
N GLY A 439 10.06 9.07 32.94
CA GLY A 439 10.92 7.95 32.52
C GLY A 439 10.35 7.08 31.41
N SER A 440 9.03 6.81 31.38
CA SER A 440 8.35 6.10 30.27
C SER A 440 6.81 6.16 30.31
N GLU A 441 6.15 5.83 29.20
CA GLU A 441 4.70 5.65 29.14
C GLU A 441 4.19 4.56 30.10
N SER A 442 4.98 3.52 30.38
CA SER A 442 4.64 2.46 31.35
C SER A 442 4.60 2.96 32.80
N GLU A 443 5.49 3.88 33.17
CA GLU A 443 5.47 4.54 34.50
C GLU A 443 4.24 5.42 34.67
N THR A 444 3.81 6.10 33.61
CA THR A 444 2.59 6.92 33.63
C THR A 444 1.36 6.04 33.86
N LEU A 445 1.26 4.89 33.20
CA LEU A 445 0.19 3.92 33.45
C LEU A 445 0.22 3.40 34.90
N THR A 446 1.41 3.14 35.43
CA THR A 446 1.62 2.73 36.83
C THR A 446 1.18 3.84 37.82
N CYS A 447 1.42 5.11 37.48
CA CYS A 447 0.91 6.24 38.26
C CYS A 447 -0.62 6.28 38.26
N LEU A 448 -1.26 6.11 37.10
CA LEU A 448 -2.72 6.07 37.01
C LEU A 448 -3.33 4.97 37.89
N MET A 449 -2.75 3.76 37.88
CA MET A 449 -3.19 2.64 38.73
C MET A 449 -3.04 2.93 40.23
N ARG A 450 -1.99 3.66 40.64
CA ARG A 450 -1.80 4.09 42.06
C ARG A 450 -2.86 5.10 42.51
N HIS A 451 -3.47 5.83 41.57
CA HIS A 451 -4.47 6.86 41.83
C HIS A 451 -5.91 6.36 41.71
N VAL A 452 -6.15 5.05 41.54
CA VAL A 452 -7.49 4.49 41.32
C VAL A 452 -8.49 4.84 42.42
N ASP A 453 -8.05 4.88 43.68
CA ASP A 453 -8.88 5.24 44.84
C ASP A 453 -8.83 6.75 45.20
N SER A 454 -8.16 7.57 44.38
CA SER A 454 -7.97 8.99 44.68
C SER A 454 -9.19 9.84 44.31
N SER A 455 -9.38 10.98 44.99
CA SER A 455 -10.48 11.90 44.71
C SER A 455 -10.42 12.55 43.32
N ASP A 456 -9.24 12.54 42.69
CA ASP A 456 -9.00 13.10 41.36
C ASP A 456 -9.32 12.09 40.23
N MET A 457 -9.61 10.83 40.59
CA MET A 457 -10.01 9.77 39.67
C MET A 457 -11.45 9.98 39.22
N THR A 458 -11.67 10.06 37.91
CA THR A 458 -13.03 10.12 37.37
C THR A 458 -13.61 8.71 37.26
N PRO A 459 -14.93 8.52 37.44
CA PRO A 459 -15.55 7.20 37.31
C PRO A 459 -15.30 6.55 35.94
N MET A 460 -15.20 7.36 34.88
CA MET A 460 -14.87 6.86 33.55
C MET A 460 -13.40 6.40 33.47
N CYS A 461 -12.45 7.17 33.98
CA CYS A 461 -11.03 6.75 33.98
C CYS A 461 -10.81 5.50 34.82
N GLU A 462 -11.41 5.45 36.01
CA GLU A 462 -11.38 4.27 36.90
C GLU A 462 -11.85 3.03 36.14
N GLN A 463 -13.02 3.12 35.50
CA GLN A 463 -13.58 2.02 34.74
C GLN A 463 -12.64 1.54 33.61
N ARG A 464 -12.10 2.45 32.80
CA ARG A 464 -11.18 2.07 31.70
C ARG A 464 -9.87 1.48 32.22
N LEU A 465 -9.35 1.99 33.34
CA LEU A 465 -8.17 1.41 33.99
C LEU A 465 -8.43 -0.01 34.47
N LEU A 466 -9.56 -0.26 35.12
CA LEU A 466 -9.92 -1.60 35.62
C LEU A 466 -10.10 -2.61 34.47
N GLU A 467 -10.67 -2.18 33.35
CA GLU A 467 -10.78 -2.98 32.13
C GLU A 467 -9.40 -3.39 31.61
N VAL A 468 -8.45 -2.46 31.49
CA VAL A 468 -7.08 -2.75 31.06
C VAL A 468 -6.35 -3.63 32.09
N GLN A 469 -6.49 -3.32 33.37
CA GLN A 469 -5.90 -4.07 34.47
C GLN A 469 -6.36 -5.52 34.49
N TYR A 470 -7.64 -5.78 34.17
CA TYR A 470 -8.18 -7.14 34.10
C TYR A 470 -7.37 -8.05 33.17
N PHE A 471 -6.94 -7.55 32.02
CA PHE A 471 -6.16 -8.33 31.05
C PHE A 471 -4.69 -8.40 31.44
N MET A 472 -4.08 -7.28 31.85
CA MET A 472 -2.68 -7.24 32.29
C MET A 472 -2.40 -8.17 33.47
N ALA A 473 -3.31 -8.23 34.45
CA ALA A 473 -3.16 -9.09 35.62
C ALA A 473 -3.29 -10.61 35.29
N ARG A 474 -3.74 -10.97 34.09
CA ARG A 474 -3.98 -12.36 33.65
C ARG A 474 -2.96 -12.89 32.65
N ASP A 475 -2.20 -12.01 32.00
CA ASP A 475 -1.06 -12.36 31.16
C ASP A 475 0.13 -11.49 31.57
N TRP A 476 1.07 -12.10 32.29
CA TRP A 476 2.27 -11.42 32.78
C TRP A 476 3.15 -10.84 31.66
N THR A 477 3.00 -11.32 30.41
CA THR A 477 3.72 -10.77 29.25
C THR A 477 3.22 -9.39 28.82
N LEU A 478 2.09 -8.93 29.37
CA LEU A 478 1.51 -7.62 29.12
C LEU A 478 1.95 -6.55 30.14
N ASP A 479 2.64 -6.97 31.21
CA ASP A 479 3.24 -6.05 32.18
C ASP A 479 4.70 -5.84 31.79
N PRO A 480 5.10 -4.63 31.34
CA PRO A 480 6.44 -4.40 30.81
C PRO A 480 7.54 -4.58 31.86
N GLN A 481 7.27 -4.19 33.11
CA GLN A 481 8.25 -4.28 34.20
C GLN A 481 8.47 -5.74 34.60
N LEU A 482 7.39 -6.51 34.70
CA LEU A 482 7.45 -7.93 35.02
C LEU A 482 8.04 -8.74 33.86
N TYR A 483 7.68 -8.40 32.61
CA TYR A 483 8.24 -9.03 31.43
C TYR A 483 9.74 -8.80 31.34
N GLU A 484 10.22 -7.56 31.44
CA GLU A 484 11.65 -7.25 31.39
C GLU A 484 12.43 -7.94 32.52
N ALA A 485 11.88 -7.96 33.74
CA ALA A 485 12.54 -8.57 34.90
C ALA A 485 12.60 -10.10 34.85
N CYS A 486 11.60 -10.76 34.25
CA CYS A 486 11.41 -12.22 34.38
C CYS A 486 11.48 -13.00 33.05
N HIS A 487 11.57 -12.34 31.89
CA HIS A 487 11.53 -13.00 30.58
C HIS A 487 12.64 -14.06 30.42
N ASP A 488 13.89 -13.69 30.71
CA ASP A 488 15.05 -14.56 30.53
C ASP A 488 15.00 -15.83 31.38
N GLU A 489 14.30 -15.77 32.51
CA GLU A 489 14.08 -16.91 33.40
C GLU A 489 12.89 -17.77 32.95
N ALA A 490 11.84 -17.16 32.39
CA ALA A 490 10.62 -17.85 31.95
C ALA A 490 10.80 -18.62 30.61
N VAL A 491 11.79 -18.25 29.80
CA VAL A 491 12.04 -18.85 28.46
C VAL A 491 13.18 -19.88 28.47
N ARG A 492 13.87 -20.05 29.60
CA ARG A 492 14.82 -21.17 29.84
C ARG A 492 14.09 -22.46 30.19
#